data_AF-A0AAE3IIZ1-F1
#
_entry.id   AF-A0AAE3IIZ1-F1
#
_cell.length_a   1.000
_cell.length_b   1.000
_cell.length_c   1.000
_cell.angle_alpha   90.00
_cell.angle_beta   90.00
_cell.angle_gamma   90.00
#
_symmetry.space_group_name_H-M   'P 1'
#
loop_
_entity.id
_entity.type
_entity.pdbx_description
1 polymer ?
#
loop_
_entity_poly.entity_id
_entity_poly.type
_entity_poly.pdbx_seq_one_letter_code
_entity_poly.pdbx_strand_id
1 'polypeptide(L)'
;MKLFSEIYSTYYSITEKILKRHTVTKAEIADIIRQNGFSESVLFLEPKLTGEDGYGLLKKENSIYRSILKKEPHIPLTALEKAWLCAVLSDPRSGLFLDTEQKSQLADLLGAKKLYRRNFLTCFDQY
;
A
#
# COMPACT_ATOMS: atom_id res chain seq x y z
N MET A 1 -0.36 -18.21 2.72
CA MET A 1 0.06 -16.80 2.82
C MET A 1 -0.44 -16.05 1.58
N LYS A 2 -1.20 -14.96 1.73
CA LYS A 2 -1.49 -14.07 0.60
C LYS A 2 -0.22 -13.24 0.35
N LEU A 3 0.44 -13.46 -0.79
CA LEU A 3 1.71 -12.80 -1.17
C LEU A 3 1.61 -11.26 -1.11
N PHE A 4 0.39 -10.75 -1.31
CA PHE A 4 -0.03 -9.38 -1.03
C PHE A 4 -1.34 -9.44 -0.24
N SER A 5 -1.39 -8.81 0.93
CA SER A 5 -2.64 -8.65 1.66
C SER A 5 -3.21 -7.28 1.31
N GLU A 6 -4.18 -7.29 0.40
CA GLU A 6 -4.93 -6.10 -0.01
C GLU A 6 -5.44 -5.30 1.20
N ILE A 7 -5.91 -5.99 2.24
CA ILE A 7 -6.36 -5.37 3.49
C ILE A 7 -5.23 -4.60 4.16
N TYR A 8 -4.03 -5.20 4.28
CA TYR A 8 -2.91 -4.52 4.94
C TYR A 8 -2.35 -3.38 4.10
N SER A 9 -2.21 -3.56 2.78
CA SER A 9 -1.80 -2.47 1.87
C SER A 9 -2.74 -1.28 1.97
N THR A 10 -4.05 -1.52 1.99
CA THR A 10 -5.07 -0.48 2.18
C THR A 10 -4.95 0.19 3.55
N TYR A 11 -4.76 -0.58 4.64
CA TYR A 11 -4.63 -0.01 5.98
C TYR A 11 -3.38 0.85 6.12
N TYR A 12 -2.25 0.44 5.54
CA TYR A 12 -1.04 1.26 5.51
C TYR A 12 -1.25 2.55 4.72
N SER A 13 -1.90 2.49 3.54
CA SER A 13 -2.20 3.68 2.73
C SER A 13 -3.14 4.67 3.45
N ILE A 14 -4.18 4.16 4.11
CA ILE A 14 -5.10 4.99 4.91
C ILE A 14 -4.35 5.64 6.07
N THR A 15 -3.54 4.86 6.79
CA THR A 15 -2.75 5.35 7.92
C THR A 15 -1.76 6.43 7.48
N GLU A 16 -1.09 6.25 6.33
CA GLU A 16 -0.23 7.28 5.73
C GLU A 16 -1.01 8.57 5.46
N LYS A 17 -2.18 8.50 4.80
CA LYS A 17 -3.03 9.68 4.53
C LYS A 17 -3.43 10.42 5.80
N ILE A 18 -3.74 9.69 6.88
CA ILE A 18 -4.07 10.28 8.18
C ILE A 18 -2.86 11.00 8.77
N LEU A 19 -1.69 10.35 8.76
CA LEU A 19 -0.47 10.89 9.33
C LEU A 19 0.06 12.11 8.58
N LYS A 20 -0.22 12.24 7.28
CA LYS A 20 0.11 13.42 6.46
C LYS A 20 -0.66 14.68 6.86
N ARG A 21 -1.83 14.56 7.48
CA ARG A 21 -2.63 15.72 7.91
C ARG A 21 -2.10 16.41 9.17
N HIS A 22 -1.08 15.84 9.83
CA HIS A 22 -0.44 16.28 11.08
C HIS A 22 -1.35 16.35 12.32
N THR A 23 -2.54 16.94 12.21
CA THR A 23 -3.57 17.02 13.24
C THR A 23 -4.91 16.60 12.66
N VAL A 24 -5.59 15.66 13.32
CA VAL A 24 -6.88 15.12 12.90
C VAL A 24 -7.78 14.88 14.10
N THR A 25 -9.08 14.99 13.91
CA THR A 25 -10.09 14.61 14.89
C THR A 25 -10.51 13.17 14.71
N LYS A 26 -11.19 12.60 15.72
CA LYS A 26 -11.72 11.24 15.64
C LYS A 26 -12.71 11.07 14.48
N ALA A 27 -13.55 12.06 14.24
CA ALA A 27 -14.52 12.06 13.14
C ALA A 27 -13.82 12.05 11.78
N GLU A 28 -12.79 12.90 11.60
CA GLU A 28 -12.02 12.94 10.37
C GLU A 28 -11.26 11.63 10.11
N ILE A 29 -10.71 10.99 11.15
CA ILE A 29 -10.10 9.66 11.04
C ILE A 29 -11.12 8.67 10.48
N ALA A 30 -12.32 8.60 11.07
CA ALA A 30 -13.37 7.69 10.63
C ALA A 30 -13.81 7.99 9.17
N ASP A 31 -13.94 9.26 8.80
CA ASP A 31 -14.31 9.65 7.44
C ASP A 31 -13.23 9.30 6.41
N ILE A 32 -11.95 9.52 6.73
CA ILE A 32 -10.82 9.13 5.86
C ILE A 32 -10.79 7.61 5.67
N ILE A 33 -11.07 6.83 6.73
CA ILE A 33 -11.16 5.37 6.64
C ILE A 33 -12.33 4.95 5.75
N ARG A 34 -13.52 5.55 5.92
CA ARG A 34 -14.70 5.22 5.09
C ARG A 34 -14.51 5.57 3.61
N GLN A 35 -13.80 6.66 3.31
CA GLN A 35 -13.57 7.09 1.93
C GLN A 35 -12.54 6.24 1.17
N ASN A 36 -11.60 5.60 1.89
CA ASN A 36 -10.43 4.96 1.28
C ASN A 36 -10.30 3.47 1.60
N GLY A 37 -11.15 2.92 2.47
CA GLY A 37 -11.13 1.53 2.89
C GLY A 37 -12.42 0.80 2.54
N PHE A 38 -12.42 -0.51 2.81
CA PHE A 38 -13.63 -1.34 2.78
C PHE A 38 -14.63 -0.88 3.84
N SER A 39 -15.91 -1.18 3.65
CA SER A 39 -17.01 -0.80 4.56
C SER A 39 -16.75 -1.20 6.01
N GLU A 40 -16.13 -2.36 6.24
CA GLU A 40 -15.82 -2.90 7.56
C GLU A 40 -14.50 -2.35 8.14
N SER A 41 -13.69 -1.65 7.35
CA SER A 41 -12.35 -1.19 7.76
C SER A 41 -12.40 -0.29 8.99
N VAL A 42 -13.45 0.52 9.12
CA VAL A 42 -13.62 1.42 10.26
C VAL A 42 -13.68 0.66 11.59
N LEU A 43 -14.28 -0.53 11.62
CA LEU A 43 -14.44 -1.32 12.85
C LEU A 43 -13.11 -1.86 13.37
N PHE A 44 -12.12 -2.05 12.50
CA PHE A 44 -10.82 -2.62 12.85
C PHE A 44 -9.71 -1.57 12.93
N LEU A 45 -9.69 -0.62 11.99
CA LEU A 45 -8.61 0.34 11.84
C LEU A 45 -8.75 1.55 12.77
N GLU A 46 -9.97 2.05 13.00
CA GLU A 46 -10.19 3.20 13.88
C GLU A 46 -9.79 2.92 15.34
N PRO A 47 -10.17 1.78 15.96
CA PRO A 47 -9.71 1.43 17.30
C PRO A 47 -8.19 1.27 17.39
N LYS A 48 -7.55 0.73 16.34
CA LYS A 48 -6.08 0.58 16.30
C LYS A 48 -5.34 1.90 16.15
N LEU A 49 -5.95 2.93 15.60
CA LEU A 49 -5.33 4.25 15.45
C LEU A 49 -5.59 5.16 16.66
N THR A 50 -6.74 4.99 17.33
CA THR A 50 -7.18 5.91 18.39
C THR A 50 -7.10 5.32 19.80
N GLY A 51 -7.01 4.00 19.92
CA GLY A 51 -6.93 3.29 21.20
C GLY A 51 -5.55 3.37 21.84
N GLU A 52 -5.50 3.18 23.17
CA GLU A 52 -4.26 3.23 23.96
C GLU A 52 -3.29 2.08 23.61
N ASP A 53 -3.83 0.88 23.34
CA ASP A 53 -3.07 -0.29 22.86
C ASP A 53 -2.96 -0.36 21.32
N GLY A 54 -3.13 0.79 20.65
CA GLY A 54 -3.10 0.92 19.20
C GLY A 54 -1.68 0.94 18.61
N TYR A 55 -1.58 1.38 17.36
CA TYR A 55 -0.29 1.56 16.67
C TYR A 55 0.62 2.62 17.30
N GLY A 56 0.08 3.48 18.19
CA GLY A 56 0.86 4.52 18.87
C GLY A 56 1.38 5.63 17.95
N LEU A 57 0.85 5.75 16.73
CA LEU A 57 1.30 6.73 15.72
C LEU A 57 0.65 8.11 15.90
N LEU A 58 -0.39 8.19 16.71
CA LEU A 58 -1.15 9.41 16.98
C LEU A 58 -1.15 9.68 18.49
N LYS A 59 -0.68 10.85 18.89
CA LYS A 59 -0.76 11.32 20.27
C LYS A 59 -2.08 12.07 20.47
N LYS A 60 -2.89 11.63 21.43
CA LYS A 60 -4.14 12.29 21.79
C LYS A 60 -3.85 13.48 22.71
N GLU A 61 -4.27 14.66 22.28
CA GLU A 61 -4.28 15.90 23.07
C GLU A 61 -5.73 16.40 23.08
N ASN A 62 -6.45 16.16 24.18
CA ASN A 62 -7.88 16.40 24.33
C ASN A 62 -8.73 15.63 23.30
N SER A 63 -9.32 16.37 22.34
CA SER A 63 -10.16 15.85 21.25
C SER A 63 -9.45 15.79 19.90
N ILE A 64 -8.16 16.16 19.87
CA ILE A 64 -7.33 16.22 18.66
C ILE A 64 -6.25 15.14 18.75
N TYR A 65 -6.00 14.48 17.63
CA TYR A 65 -4.95 13.48 17.46
C TYR A 65 -3.83 14.10 16.62
N ARG A 66 -2.61 14.10 17.15
CA ARG A 66 -1.44 14.65 16.48
C ARG A 66 -0.50 13.54 16.05
N SER A 67 -0.08 13.58 14.78
CA SER A 67 0.93 12.67 14.24
C SER A 67 2.26 12.84 15.00
N ILE A 68 2.84 11.71 15.42
CA ILE A 68 4.18 11.71 16.04
C ILE A 68 5.31 11.90 15.00
N LEU A 69 4.98 11.75 13.72
CA LEU A 69 5.96 11.80 12.64
C LEU A 69 6.39 13.25 12.37
N LYS A 70 7.70 13.48 12.39
CA LYS A 70 8.31 14.78 12.05
C LYS A 70 8.48 14.98 10.54
N LYS A 71 8.55 13.89 9.78
CA LYS A 71 8.69 13.88 8.33
C LYS A 71 7.44 13.25 7.72
N GLU A 72 7.12 13.65 6.50
CA GLU A 72 6.02 13.06 5.76
C GLU A 72 6.27 11.55 5.58
N PRO A 73 5.32 10.69 5.99
CA PRO A 73 5.45 9.26 5.73
C PRO A 73 5.35 9.02 4.22
N HIS A 74 6.21 8.14 3.72
CA HIS A 74 6.15 7.60 2.38
C HIS A 74 6.17 6.08 2.51
N ILE A 75 5.30 5.38 1.78
CA ILE A 75 5.29 3.91 1.74
C ILE A 75 6.19 3.45 0.59
N PRO A 76 7.45 3.06 0.84
CA PRO A 76 8.29 2.52 -0.22
C PRO A 76 7.78 1.13 -0.63
N LEU A 77 7.99 0.78 -1.90
CA LEU A 77 7.82 -0.60 -2.35
C LEU A 77 8.84 -1.50 -1.66
N THR A 78 8.36 -2.60 -1.10
CA THR A 78 9.20 -3.67 -0.55
C THR A 78 10.03 -4.34 -1.64
N ALA A 79 11.11 -5.01 -1.25
CA ALA A 79 11.93 -5.77 -2.21
C ALA A 79 11.11 -6.84 -2.97
N LEU A 80 10.12 -7.45 -2.29
CA LEU A 80 9.23 -8.44 -2.88
C LEU A 80 8.28 -7.83 -3.91
N GLU A 81 7.65 -6.70 -3.59
CA GLU A 81 6.78 -5.96 -4.52
C GLU A 81 7.56 -5.50 -5.75
N LYS A 82 8.78 -4.98 -5.56
CA LYS A 82 9.67 -4.61 -6.68
C LYS A 82 10.00 -5.81 -7.56
N ALA A 83 10.40 -6.93 -6.96
CA ALA A 83 10.71 -8.15 -7.70
C ALA A 83 9.50 -8.69 -8.47
N TRP A 84 8.30 -8.60 -7.87
CA TRP A 84 7.05 -8.99 -8.52
C TRP A 84 6.70 -8.08 -9.69
N LEU A 85 6.78 -6.75 -9.53
CA LEU A 85 6.58 -5.79 -10.61
C LEU A 85 7.56 -6.03 -11.78
N CYS A 86 8.84 -6.31 -11.49
CA CYS A 86 9.80 -6.70 -12.52
C CYS A 86 9.41 -7.99 -13.26
N ALA A 87 8.76 -8.95 -12.58
CA ALA A 87 8.25 -10.16 -13.22
C ALA A 87 7.05 -9.83 -14.14
N VAL A 88 6.13 -8.98 -13.68
CA VAL A 88 4.96 -8.53 -14.46
C VAL A 88 5.38 -7.75 -15.70
N LEU A 89 6.33 -6.82 -15.59
CA LEU A 89 6.87 -6.06 -16.73
C LEU A 89 7.54 -6.95 -17.79
N SER A 90 8.05 -8.12 -17.37
CA SER A 90 8.65 -9.08 -18.30
C SER A 90 7.62 -9.91 -19.07
N ASP A 91 6.35 -9.84 -18.69
CA ASP A 91 5.28 -10.53 -19.38
C ASP A 91 4.98 -9.86 -20.73
N PRO A 92 4.89 -10.59 -21.86
CA PRO A 92 4.53 -9.99 -23.15
C PRO A 92 3.23 -9.18 -23.11
N ARG A 93 2.24 -9.61 -22.31
CA ARG A 93 0.92 -8.96 -22.18
C ARG A 93 1.02 -7.56 -21.57
N SER A 94 2.08 -7.24 -20.84
CA SER A 94 2.31 -5.87 -20.37
C SER A 94 2.45 -4.86 -21.52
N GLY A 95 2.72 -5.34 -22.75
CA GLY A 95 2.80 -4.51 -23.96
C GLY A 95 1.45 -3.96 -24.42
N LEU A 96 0.35 -4.45 -23.86
CA LEU A 96 -0.98 -3.88 -24.10
C LEU A 96 -1.20 -2.56 -23.35
N PHE A 97 -0.37 -2.26 -22.36
CA PHE A 97 -0.52 -1.10 -21.48
C PHE A 97 0.68 -0.17 -21.50
N LEU A 98 1.86 -0.68 -21.83
CA LEU A 98 3.14 0.05 -21.74
C LEU A 98 3.98 -0.20 -22.99
N ASP A 99 4.59 0.87 -23.49
CA ASP A 99 5.53 0.80 -24.60
C ASP A 99 6.90 0.28 -24.14
N THR A 100 7.74 -0.16 -25.08
CA THR A 100 9.05 -0.76 -24.80
C THR A 100 9.96 0.18 -23.99
N GLU A 101 9.93 1.48 -24.29
CA GLU A 101 10.72 2.50 -23.56
C GLU A 101 10.25 2.63 -22.10
N GLN A 102 8.94 2.75 -21.89
CA GLN A 102 8.34 2.84 -20.56
C GLN A 102 8.66 1.60 -19.71
N LYS A 103 8.63 0.41 -20.32
CA LYS A 103 9.01 -0.83 -19.63
C LYS A 103 10.47 -0.84 -19.21
N SER A 104 11.38 -0.34 -20.06
CA SER A 104 12.80 -0.25 -19.73
C SER A 104 13.02 0.71 -18.56
N GLN A 105 12.45 1.93 -18.66
CA GLN A 105 12.55 2.94 -17.60
C GLN A 105 12.01 2.43 -16.25
N LEU A 106 10.86 1.75 -16.26
CA LEU A 106 10.27 1.16 -15.05
C LEU A 106 11.13 0.03 -14.48
N ALA A 107 11.70 -0.83 -15.33
CA ALA A 107 12.60 -1.89 -14.88
C ALA A 107 13.86 -1.33 -14.21
N ASP A 108 14.43 -0.27 -14.78
CA ASP A 108 15.61 0.41 -14.23
C ASP A 108 15.29 1.10 -12.90
N LEU A 109 14.12 1.77 -12.80
CA LEU A 109 13.67 2.41 -11.57
C LEU A 109 13.42 1.41 -10.43
N LEU A 110 12.87 0.23 -10.75
CA LEU A 110 12.61 -0.82 -9.76
C LEU A 110 13.91 -1.47 -9.28
N GLY A 111 14.91 -1.61 -10.15
CA GLY A 111 16.26 -2.07 -9.80
C GLY A 111 16.31 -3.47 -9.15
N ALA A 112 15.26 -4.27 -9.28
CA ALA A 112 15.09 -5.54 -8.58
C ALA A 112 15.15 -6.73 -9.54
N LYS A 113 15.65 -7.87 -9.05
CA LYS A 113 15.61 -9.14 -9.78
C LYS A 113 14.15 -9.61 -9.90
N LYS A 114 13.78 -10.10 -11.08
CA LYS A 114 12.45 -10.68 -11.35
C LYS A 114 12.15 -11.79 -10.35
N LEU A 115 10.97 -11.75 -9.74
CA LEU A 115 10.52 -12.73 -8.76
C LEU A 115 10.39 -14.13 -9.37
N TYR A 116 9.83 -14.20 -10.58
CA TYR A 116 9.70 -15.44 -11.36
C TYR A 116 9.86 -15.15 -12.85
N ARG A 117 10.06 -16.21 -13.64
CA ARG A 117 10.03 -16.15 -15.11
C ARG A 117 8.72 -16.73 -15.59
N ARG A 118 8.25 -16.29 -16.77
CA ARG A 118 6.99 -16.79 -17.34
C ARG A 118 6.95 -18.31 -17.48
N ASN A 119 8.09 -18.93 -17.78
CA ASN A 119 8.22 -20.39 -17.90
C ASN A 119 7.95 -21.15 -16.58
N PHE A 120 7.87 -20.45 -15.45
CA PHE A 120 7.48 -21.05 -14.16
C PHE A 120 5.96 -21.14 -13.99
N LEU A 121 5.19 -20.46 -14.84
CA LEU A 121 3.72 -20.49 -14.81
C LEU A 121 3.21 -21.43 -15.90
N THR A 122 2.49 -22.46 -15.50
CA THR A 122 1.72 -23.30 -16.41
C THR A 122 0.32 -22.70 -16.55
N CYS A 123 0.01 -22.14 -17.71
CA CYS A 123 -1.34 -21.70 -18.02
C CYS A 123 -2.10 -22.88 -18.62
N PHE A 124 -3.17 -23.30 -17.98
CA PHE A 124 -4.15 -24.20 -18.58
C PHE A 124 -5.16 -23.36 -19.38
N ASP A 125 -5.73 -23.93 -20.43
CA ASP A 125 -6.75 -23.29 -21.29
C ASP A 125 -6.22 -22.16 -22.21
N GLN A 126 -5.16 -22.46 -22.96
CA GLN A 126 -4.69 -21.62 -24.07
C GLN A 126 -5.34 -22.10 -25.37
N TYR A 127 -6.54 -21.60 -25.68
CA TYR A 127 -7.16 -21.73 -27.00
C TYR A 127 -6.71 -20.61 -27.95
#